data_AF-A0A7C9QRV5-F1
#
_entry.id   AF-A0A7C9QRV5-F1
#
_cell.length_a   1.000
_cell.length_b   1.000
_cell.length_c   1.000
_cell.angle_alpha   90.00
_cell.angle_beta   90.00
_cell.angle_gamma   90.00
#
_symmetry.space_group_name_H-M   'P 1'
#
loop_
_entity.id
_entity.type
_entity.pdbx_description
1 polymer ?
#
loop_
_entity_poly.entity_id
_entity_poly.type
_entity_poly.pdbx_seq_one_letter_code
_entity_poly.pdbx_strand_id
1 'polypeptide(L)'
;MRIAVASQNLLTVTGHAGKTRSFIVYEAQSGQIPEQIGRLQLPAEQTIHNWSADAPHPLDSMDAIIVGSAGANFVAAMTRRGVETVITDATDPAAAVVAFMAGTLDRLPPHDH
;
A
#
# COMPACT_ATOMS: atom_id res chain seq x y z
N MET A 1 10.99 -8.31 2.76
CA MET A 1 10.18 -7.10 2.94
C MET A 1 8.73 -7.45 2.64
N ARG A 2 7.79 -7.02 3.47
CA ARG A 2 6.34 -7.20 3.26
C ARG A 2 5.75 -5.94 2.66
N ILE A 3 5.11 -6.09 1.51
CA ILE A 3 4.57 -4.98 0.74
C ILE A 3 3.08 -5.21 0.54
N ALA A 4 2.27 -4.24 0.93
CA ALA A 4 0.84 -4.25 0.67
C ALA A 4 0.54 -3.45 -0.61
N VAL A 5 -0.09 -4.07 -1.59
CA VAL A 5 -0.57 -3.39 -2.80
C VAL A 5 -2.07 -3.22 -2.72
N ALA A 6 -2.54 -1.97 -2.69
CA ALA A 6 -3.96 -1.64 -2.65
C ALA A 6 -4.66 -2.20 -3.89
N SER A 7 -5.58 -3.16 -3.72
CA SER A 7 -6.29 -3.82 -4.82
C SER A 7 -7.66 -4.33 -4.39
N GLN A 8 -8.72 -3.76 -4.97
CA GLN A 8 -10.10 -4.20 -4.71
C GLN A 8 -10.45 -5.53 -5.38
N ASN A 9 -9.91 -5.77 -6.58
CA ASN A 9 -10.22 -6.94 -7.41
C ASN A 9 -9.11 -8.00 -7.40
N LEU A 10 -8.01 -7.75 -6.67
CA LEU A 10 -6.80 -8.58 -6.64
C LEU A 10 -6.06 -8.71 -7.98
N LEU A 11 -6.40 -7.88 -8.97
CA LEU A 11 -5.82 -7.90 -10.31
C LEU A 11 -5.12 -6.60 -10.64
N THR A 12 -5.62 -5.47 -10.14
CA THR A 12 -5.11 -4.14 -10.47
C THR A 12 -4.86 -3.31 -9.23
N VAL A 13 -3.84 -2.45 -9.28
CA VAL A 13 -3.62 -1.40 -8.28
C VAL A 13 -4.84 -0.47 -8.27
N THR A 14 -5.40 -0.22 -7.10
CA THR A 14 -6.59 0.63 -6.96
C THR A 14 -6.18 2.09 -6.98
N GLY A 15 -6.89 2.85 -7.81
CA GLY A 15 -6.65 4.28 -8.02
C GLY A 15 -6.81 5.17 -6.79
N HIS A 16 -7.40 4.72 -5.67
CA HIS A 16 -7.61 5.53 -4.45
C HIS A 16 -7.51 4.72 -3.14
N ALA A 17 -6.55 5.06 -2.28
CA ALA A 17 -6.33 4.45 -0.96
C ALA A 17 -7.51 4.62 0.00
N GLY A 18 -8.13 5.81 0.02
CA GLY A 18 -9.18 6.16 1.00
C GLY A 18 -10.44 5.29 0.94
N LYS A 19 -10.71 4.64 -0.20
CA LYS A 19 -11.80 3.68 -0.39
C LYS A 19 -11.34 2.22 -0.38
N THR A 20 -10.03 1.99 -0.31
CA THR A 20 -9.47 0.65 -0.45
C THR A 20 -9.34 0.01 0.92
N ARG A 21 -10.03 -1.12 1.07
CA ARG A 21 -9.95 -1.97 2.27
C ARG A 21 -9.26 -3.29 1.96
N SER A 22 -8.82 -3.51 0.74
CA SER A 22 -8.28 -4.78 0.28
C SER A 22 -6.88 -4.55 -0.27
N PHE A 23 -5.93 -5.34 0.21
CA PHE A 23 -4.55 -5.29 -0.20
C PHE A 23 -4.07 -6.69 -0.54
N ILE A 24 -3.32 -6.82 -1.62
CA ILE A 24 -2.51 -8.02 -1.88
C ILE A 24 -1.23 -7.87 -1.06
N VAL A 25 -0.83 -8.91 -0.33
CA VAL A 25 0.42 -8.91 0.44
C VAL A 25 1.47 -9.69 -0.32
N TYR A 26 2.59 -9.04 -0.61
CA TYR A 26 3.76 -9.64 -1.22
C TYR A 26 4.89 -9.76 -0.21
N GLU A 27 5.61 -10.87 -0.27
CA GLU A 27 6.96 -10.99 0.27
C GLU A 27 7.95 -10.77 -0.86
N ALA A 28 8.82 -9.78 -0.68
CA ALA A 28 9.80 -9.40 -1.69
C ALA A 28 11.21 -9.35 -1.09
N GLN A 29 12.17 -9.81 -1.90
CA GLN A 29 13.59 -9.77 -1.62
C GLN A 29 14.30 -9.18 -2.84
N SER A 30 15.38 -8.44 -2.60
CA SER A 30 16.12 -7.77 -3.68
C SER A 30 16.61 -8.79 -4.72
N GLY A 31 16.33 -8.53 -5.99
CA GLY A 31 16.74 -9.39 -7.10
C GLY A 31 15.96 -10.70 -7.23
N GLN A 32 14.85 -10.88 -6.51
CA GLN A 32 13.97 -12.05 -6.62
C GLN A 32 12.58 -11.66 -7.11
N ILE A 33 11.86 -12.63 -7.69
CA ILE A 33 10.45 -12.44 -8.05
C ILE A 33 9.63 -12.36 -6.76
N PRO A 34 8.77 -11.33 -6.59
CA PRO A 34 7.91 -11.22 -5.42
C PRO A 34 6.93 -12.38 -5.32
N GLU A 35 6.76 -12.92 -4.13
CA GLU A 35 5.78 -13.96 -3.85
C GLU A 35 4.52 -13.33 -3.24
N GLN A 36 3.35 -13.63 -3.81
CA GLN A 36 2.08 -13.24 -3.22
C GLN A 36 1.76 -14.19 -2.06
N ILE A 37 1.93 -13.71 -0.82
CA ILE A 37 1.77 -14.53 0.38
C ILE A 37 0.38 -14.41 1.03
N GLY A 38 -0.45 -13.48 0.55
CA GLY A 38 -1.82 -13.38 1.05
C GLY A 38 -2.56 -12.12 0.66
N ARG A 39 -3.60 -11.85 1.44
CA ARG A 39 -4.47 -10.67 1.30
C ARG A 39 -4.73 -10.10 2.69
N LEU A 40 -4.68 -8.77 2.78
CA LEU A 40 -5.11 -8.03 3.95
C LEU A 40 -6.44 -7.35 3.63
N GLN A 41 -7.47 -7.63 4.44
CA GLN A 41 -8.78 -6.99 4.33
C GLN A 41 -9.05 -6.18 5.60
N LEU A 42 -9.16 -4.86 5.48
CA LEU A 42 -9.46 -3.97 6.59
C LEU A 42 -10.97 -4.02 6.93
N PRO A 43 -11.33 -4.11 8.22
CA PRO A 43 -12.68 -3.85 8.71
C PRO A 43 -13.19 -2.45 8.31
N ALA A 44 -14.50 -2.22 8.33
CA ALA A 44 -15.07 -0.95 7.86
C ALA A 44 -14.69 0.20 8.80
N GLU A 45 -14.63 -0.16 10.07
CA GLU A 45 -14.26 0.63 11.23
C GLU A 45 -12.76 0.97 11.26
N GLN A 46 -11.94 0.27 10.48
CA GLN A 46 -10.49 0.50 10.35
C GLN A 46 -10.11 1.09 8.99
N THR A 47 -11.08 1.70 8.30
CA THR A 47 -10.72 2.66 7.26
C THR A 47 -10.04 3.86 7.91
N ILE A 48 -9.01 4.42 7.27
CA ILE A 48 -8.20 5.50 7.87
C ILE A 48 -9.03 6.76 8.17
N HIS A 49 -10.20 6.92 7.54
CA HIS A 49 -11.16 7.99 7.85
C HIS A 49 -11.86 7.82 9.20
N ASN A 50 -11.95 6.61 9.74
CA ASN A 50 -12.72 6.28 10.95
C ASN A 50 -11.85 5.80 12.12
N TRP A 51 -10.52 5.82 11.96
CA TRP A 51 -9.64 5.09 12.84
C TRP A 51 -8.82 5.99 13.77
N SER A 52 -8.77 5.62 15.06
CA SER A 52 -8.01 6.35 16.08
C SER A 52 -6.51 6.21 15.85
N ALA A 53 -5.80 7.34 15.82
CA ALA A 53 -4.39 7.41 15.45
C ALA A 53 -3.43 6.60 16.34
N ASP A 54 -3.87 6.13 17.51
CA ASP A 54 -3.03 5.46 18.52
C ASP A 54 -3.31 3.96 18.69
N ALA A 55 -4.26 3.38 17.93
CA ALA A 55 -4.50 1.95 17.98
C ALA A 55 -3.48 1.17 17.11
N PRO A 56 -3.35 -0.16 17.28
CA PRO A 56 -2.66 -1.02 16.33
C PRO A 56 -3.43 -1.12 15.00
N HIS A 57 -2.74 -0.90 13.88
CA HIS A 57 -3.31 -1.04 12.54
C HIS A 57 -2.81 -2.33 11.87
N PRO A 58 -3.63 -3.07 11.11
CA PRO A 58 -3.15 -4.23 10.35
C PRO A 58 -1.99 -3.91 9.38
N LEU A 59 -1.92 -2.68 8.88
CA LEU A 59 -0.83 -2.19 8.02
C LEU A 59 0.49 -1.98 8.77
N ASP A 60 0.51 -1.95 10.10
CA ASP A 60 1.75 -1.82 10.90
C ASP A 60 2.69 -3.03 10.69
N SER A 61 2.19 -4.13 10.13
CA SER A 61 2.98 -5.32 9.80
C SER A 61 3.65 -5.27 8.42
N MET A 62 3.44 -4.18 7.67
CA MET A 62 3.99 -3.96 6.33
C MET A 62 5.16 -3.00 6.39
N ASP A 63 6.13 -3.19 5.52
CA ASP A 63 7.24 -2.25 5.35
C ASP A 63 6.87 -1.12 4.38
N ALA A 64 6.06 -1.43 3.36
CA ALA A 64 5.61 -0.47 2.36
C ALA A 64 4.18 -0.76 1.86
N ILE A 65 3.51 0.30 1.38
CA ILE A 65 2.19 0.27 0.77
C ILE A 65 2.28 0.91 -0.62
N ILE A 66 1.87 0.19 -1.66
CA ILE A 66 1.75 0.71 -3.03
C ILE A 66 0.28 0.97 -3.33
N VAL A 67 -0.03 2.18 -3.82
CA VAL A 67 -1.41 2.60 -4.11
C VAL A 67 -1.49 3.59 -5.26
N GLY A 68 -2.64 3.64 -5.95
CA GLY A 68 -2.85 4.54 -7.08
C GLY A 68 -2.97 6.01 -6.71
N SER A 69 -3.39 6.31 -5.48
CA SER A 69 -3.56 7.66 -4.96
C SER A 69 -3.75 7.62 -3.45
N ALA A 70 -3.19 8.58 -2.73
CA ALA A 70 -3.43 8.79 -1.30
C ALA A 70 -3.36 10.28 -0.94
N GLY A 71 -4.09 10.69 0.09
CA GLY A 71 -4.01 12.05 0.63
C GLY A 71 -2.83 12.21 1.60
N ALA A 72 -2.37 13.45 1.79
CA ALA A 72 -1.21 13.76 2.65
C ALA A 72 -1.34 13.21 4.09
N ASN A 73 -2.55 13.26 4.68
CA ASN A 73 -2.80 12.73 6.03
C ASN A 73 -2.57 11.22 6.13
N PHE A 74 -2.92 10.45 5.08
CA PHE A 74 -2.65 9.02 5.02
C PHE A 74 -1.14 8.77 5.02
N VAL A 75 -0.41 9.47 4.14
CA VAL A 75 1.05 9.33 4.01
C VAL A 75 1.73 9.67 5.33
N ALA A 76 1.35 10.77 5.97
CA ALA A 76 1.88 11.17 7.27
C ALA A 76 1.54 10.15 8.38
N ALA A 77 0.34 9.58 8.38
CA ALA A 77 -0.05 8.55 9.33
C ALA A 77 0.80 7.26 9.18
N MET A 78 1.00 6.78 7.96
CA MET A 78 1.83 5.60 7.68
C MET A 78 3.30 5.86 7.98
N THR A 79 3.82 7.04 7.62
CA THR A 79 5.21 7.43 7.92
C THR A 79 5.49 7.41 9.42
N ARG A 80 4.57 7.93 10.26
CA ARG A 80 4.71 7.87 11.73
C ARG A 80 4.75 6.44 12.29
N ARG A 81 4.29 5.46 11.52
CA ARG A 81 4.27 4.03 11.87
C ARG A 81 5.46 3.27 11.30
N GLY A 82 6.36 3.94 10.59
CA GLY A 82 7.49 3.30 9.91
C GLY A 82 7.09 2.58 8.63
N VAL A 83 5.90 2.83 8.09
CA VAL A 83 5.40 2.21 6.86
C VAL A 83 5.53 3.20 5.70
N GLU A 84 6.28 2.85 4.67
CA GLU A 84 6.43 3.70 3.49
C GLU A 84 5.16 3.70 2.65
N THR A 85 4.69 4.87 2.21
CA THR A 85 3.60 4.95 1.22
C THR A 85 4.16 5.35 -0.14
N VAL A 86 3.88 4.52 -1.14
CA VAL A 86 4.30 4.71 -2.53
C VAL A 86 3.04 4.91 -3.38
N ILE A 87 2.96 6.07 -4.02
CA ILE A 87 1.86 6.41 -4.91
C ILE A 87 2.35 6.26 -6.35
N THR A 88 1.60 5.56 -7.20
CA THR A 88 2.03 5.24 -8.59
C THR A 88 0.82 5.11 -9.51
N ASP A 89 0.99 5.31 -10.81
CA ASP A 89 -0.03 4.98 -11.83
C ASP A 89 0.11 3.56 -12.39
N ALA A 90 1.09 2.78 -11.91
CA ALA A 90 1.25 1.38 -12.26
C ALA A 90 -0.03 0.59 -11.96
N THR A 91 -0.46 -0.24 -12.91
CA THR A 91 -1.72 -0.99 -12.82
C THR A 91 -1.51 -2.43 -12.37
N ASP A 92 -0.40 -3.07 -12.75
CA ASP A 92 -0.10 -4.45 -12.38
C ASP A 92 0.56 -4.52 -10.98
N PRO A 93 -0.04 -5.23 -10.00
CA PRO A 93 0.49 -5.30 -8.64
C PRO A 93 1.88 -5.92 -8.52
N ALA A 94 2.15 -7.01 -9.24
CA ALA A 94 3.41 -7.72 -9.13
C ALA A 94 4.54 -6.92 -9.77
N ALA A 95 4.30 -6.33 -10.94
CA ALA A 95 5.23 -5.45 -11.64
C ALA A 95 5.54 -4.21 -10.81
N ALA A 96 4.53 -3.62 -10.15
CA ALA A 96 4.74 -2.49 -9.25
C ALA A 96 5.68 -2.86 -8.09
N VAL A 97 5.51 -4.05 -7.50
CA VAL A 97 6.42 -4.54 -6.44
C VAL A 97 7.84 -4.76 -6.98
N VAL A 98 7.99 -5.39 -8.15
CA VAL A 98 9.32 -5.58 -8.78
C VAL A 98 10.01 -4.24 -9.01
N ALA A 99 9.31 -3.27 -9.61
CA ALA A 99 9.86 -1.95 -9.90
C ALA A 99 10.20 -1.18 -8.62
N PHE A 100 9.39 -1.31 -7.57
CA PHE A 100 9.65 -0.71 -6.26
C PHE A 100 10.93 -1.28 -5.63
N MET A 101 11.08 -2.61 -5.62
CA MET A 101 12.29 -3.29 -5.13
C MET A 101 13.55 -2.90 -5.92
N ALA A 102 13.41 -2.62 -7.21
CA ALA A 102 14.49 -2.18 -8.08
C ALA A 102 14.78 -0.67 -7.99
N GLY A 103 13.99 0.11 -7.26
CA GLY A 103 14.11 1.57 -7.20
C GLY A 103 13.75 2.28 -8.51
N THR A 104 12.96 1.63 -9.37
CA THR A 104 12.59 2.12 -10.71
C THR A 104 11.10 2.46 -10.84
N LEU A 105 10.31 2.22 -9.79
CA LEU A 105 8.88 2.55 -9.80
C LEU A 105 8.68 4.06 -9.80
N ASP A 106 7.90 4.55 -10.75
CA ASP A 106 7.49 5.96 -10.81
C ASP A 106 6.59 6.33 -9.63
N ARG A 107 6.94 7.43 -8.97
CA ARG A 107 6.30 7.92 -7.76
C ARG A 107 5.54 9.21 -8.04
N LEU A 108 4.27 9.23 -7.64
CA LEU A 108 3.40 10.38 -7.72
C LEU A 108 3.32 11.11 -6.37
N PRO A 109 3.08 12.43 -6.36
CA PRO A 109 2.81 13.15 -5.13
C PRO A 109 1.46 12.71 -4.53
N PRO A 110 1.27 12.86 -3.21
CA PRO A 110 -0.07 12.76 -2.63
C PRO A 110 -0.98 13.83 -3.25
N HIS A 111 -2.27 13.51 -3.39
CA HIS A 111 -3.23 14.54 -3.76
C HIS A 111 -3.54 15.45 -2.56
N ASP A 112 -3.85 16.70 -2.85
CA ASP A 112 -4.55 17.57 -1.91
C ASP A 112 -6.03 17.19 -1.90
N HIS A 113 -6.61 17.22 -0.71
CA HIS A 113 -8.03 16.99 -0.47
C HIS A 113 -8.62 18.21 0.25
#